data_AF-A0A6J4X8B2-F1
#
_entry.id   AF-A0A6J4X8B2-F1
#
_cell.length_a   1.000
_cell.length_b   1.000
_cell.length_c   1.000
_cell.angle_alpha   90.00
_cell.angle_beta   90.00
_cell.angle_gamma   90.00
#
_symmetry.space_group_name_H-M   'P 1'
#
loop_
_entity.id
_entity.type
_entity.pdbx_description
1 polymer ?
#
loop_
_entity_poly.entity_id
_entity_poly.type
_entity_poly.pdbx_seq_one_letter_code
_entity_poly.pdbx_strand_id
1 'polypeptide(L)'
;MSKTEVLNETFHFIFNRMVDTGQAPHYTEIAAELGVSPEDGRKTMHTLFESGVYGWLFPNTDFIASFAPFNNQPTQFRVTVEGEQKWFAQ
;
A
#
# COMPACT_ATOMS: atom_id res chain seq x y z
N MET A 1 -16.18 5.41 -12.09
CA MET A 1 -15.25 6.27 -11.33
C MET A 1 -14.24 6.86 -12.29
N SER A 2 -13.83 8.10 -12.06
CA SER A 2 -12.71 8.73 -12.75
C SER A 2 -11.40 8.06 -12.34
N LYS A 3 -10.33 8.23 -13.14
CA LYS A 3 -9.00 7.69 -12.81
C LYS A 3 -8.52 8.14 -11.43
N THR A 4 -8.72 9.42 -11.10
CA THR A 4 -8.31 9.99 -9.81
C THR A 4 -9.09 9.39 -8.64
N GLU A 5 -10.39 9.13 -8.81
CA GLU A 5 -11.21 8.48 -7.77
C GLU A 5 -10.69 7.07 -7.45
N VAL A 6 -10.38 6.28 -8.47
CA VAL A 6 -9.85 4.91 -8.29
C VAL A 6 -8.48 4.93 -7.58
N LEU A 7 -7.61 5.88 -7.93
CA LEU A 7 -6.30 6.01 -7.27
C LEU A 7 -6.44 6.45 -5.81
N ASN A 8 -7.36 7.37 -5.51
CA ASN A 8 -7.65 7.78 -4.14
C ASN A 8 -8.20 6.62 -3.30
N GLU A 9 -9.15 5.85 -3.86
CA GLU A 9 -9.70 4.66 -3.21
C GLU A 9 -8.61 3.62 -2.93
N THR A 10 -7.76 3.35 -3.92
CA THR A 10 -6.61 2.45 -3.78
C THR A 10 -5.64 2.92 -2.69
N PHE A 11 -5.34 4.23 -2.66
CA PHE A 11 -4.47 4.83 -1.63
C PHE A 11 -5.06 4.61 -0.23
N HIS A 12 -6.33 4.94 -0.04
CA HIS A 12 -7.01 4.79 1.24
C HIS A 12 -7.10 3.34 1.68
N PHE A 13 -7.38 2.43 0.75
CA PHE A 13 -7.40 0.99 1.04
C PHE A 13 -6.04 0.50 1.55
N ILE A 14 -4.94 0.80 0.84
CA ILE A 14 -3.58 0.41 1.26
C ILE A 14 -3.27 0.99 2.63
N PHE A 15 -3.53 2.29 2.83
CA PHE A 15 -3.24 2.98 4.08
C PHE A 15 -3.99 2.36 5.26
N ASN A 16 -5.30 2.17 5.13
CA ASN A 16 -6.13 1.59 6.19
C ASN A 16 -5.73 0.15 6.47
N ARG A 17 -5.47 -0.66 5.42
CA ARG A 17 -5.00 -2.03 5.58
C ARG A 17 -3.69 -2.10 6.35
N MET A 18 -2.77 -1.19 6.08
CA MET A 18 -1.52 -1.09 6.83
C MET A 18 -1.78 -0.79 8.29
N VAL A 19 -2.63 0.19 8.63
CA VAL A 19 -3.02 0.53 10.01
C VAL A 19 -3.67 -0.66 10.73
N ASP A 20 -4.65 -1.30 10.10
CA ASP A 20 -5.45 -2.36 10.73
C ASP A 20 -4.61 -3.62 10.99
N THR A 21 -3.80 -4.02 10.01
CA THR A 21 -3.18 -5.36 10.00
C THR A 21 -1.70 -5.35 10.33
N GLY A 22 -1.03 -4.21 10.23
CA GLY A 22 0.43 -4.16 10.29
C GLY A 22 1.12 -4.47 8.98
N GLN A 23 0.41 -4.87 7.92
CA GLN A 23 1.00 -5.33 6.66
C GLN A 23 0.38 -4.60 5.47
N ALA A 24 1.21 -4.31 4.47
CA ALA A 24 0.70 -3.82 3.19
C ALA A 24 -0.05 -4.94 2.45
N PRO A 25 -1.16 -4.63 1.76
CA PRO A 25 -1.91 -5.61 0.99
C PRO A 25 -1.14 -6.09 -0.24
N HIS A 26 -1.50 -7.27 -0.72
CA HIS A 26 -1.14 -7.72 -2.07
C HIS A 26 -2.07 -7.08 -3.12
N TYR A 27 -1.62 -6.96 -4.38
CA TYR A 27 -2.45 -6.38 -5.45
C TYR A 27 -3.75 -7.14 -5.72
N THR A 28 -3.84 -8.42 -5.32
CA THR A 28 -5.08 -9.21 -5.39
C THR A 28 -6.11 -8.75 -4.37
N GLU A 29 -5.69 -8.27 -3.20
CA GLU A 29 -6.60 -7.66 -2.21
C GLU A 29 -7.08 -6.30 -2.71
N ILE A 30 -6.20 -5.52 -3.36
CA ILE A 30 -6.59 -4.28 -4.05
C ILE A 30 -7.62 -4.56 -5.14
N ALA A 31 -7.39 -5.59 -5.96
CA ALA A 31 -8.34 -5.98 -7.00
C ALA A 31 -9.71 -6.37 -6.43
N ALA A 32 -9.71 -7.12 -5.33
CA ALA A 32 -10.93 -7.53 -4.64
C ALA A 32 -11.70 -6.33 -4.08
N GLU A 33 -11.00 -5.36 -3.47
CA GLU A 33 -11.59 -4.10 -2.98
C GLU A 33 -12.26 -3.32 -4.11
N LEU A 34 -11.56 -3.15 -5.24
CA LEU A 34 -12.07 -2.41 -6.39
C LEU A 34 -13.10 -3.17 -7.22
N GLY A 35 -13.34 -4.46 -6.94
CA GLY A 35 -14.23 -5.32 -7.73
C GLY A 35 -13.74 -5.58 -9.16
N VAL A 36 -12.42 -5.63 -9.38
CA VAL A 36 -11.79 -5.80 -10.70
C VAL A 36 -10.96 -7.08 -10.79
N SER A 37 -10.44 -7.37 -11.98
CA SER A 37 -9.54 -8.50 -12.17
C SER A 37 -8.21 -8.32 -11.41
N PRO A 38 -7.51 -9.39 -11.00
CA PRO A 38 -6.18 -9.28 -10.40
C PRO A 38 -5.18 -8.49 -11.24
N GLU A 39 -5.24 -8.62 -12.57
CA GLU A 39 -4.37 -7.89 -13.49
C GLU A 39 -4.65 -6.38 -13.45
N ASP A 40 -5.92 -5.98 -13.41
CA ASP A 40 -6.31 -4.58 -13.32
C ASP A 40 -5.96 -3.99 -11.95
N GLY A 41 -6.15 -4.73 -10.86
CA GLY A 41 -5.69 -4.31 -9.53
C GLY A 41 -4.17 -4.10 -9.49
N ARG A 42 -3.40 -4.99 -10.15
CA ARG A 42 -1.94 -4.83 -10.29
C ARG A 42 -1.59 -3.56 -11.07
N LYS A 43 -2.23 -3.31 -12.21
CA LYS A 43 -2.00 -2.10 -13.02
C LYS A 43 -2.35 -0.83 -12.25
N THR A 44 -3.47 -0.84 -11.51
CA THR A 44 -3.88 0.28 -10.66
C THR A 44 -2.86 0.56 -9.56
N MET A 45 -2.36 -0.50 -8.89
CA MET A 45 -1.29 -0.36 -7.90
C MET A 45 -0.05 0.30 -8.53
N HIS A 46 0.47 -0.23 -9.65
CA HIS A 46 1.64 0.39 -10.31
C HIS A 46 1.37 1.86 -10.70
N THR A 47 0.19 2.15 -11.24
CA THR A 47 -0.21 3.53 -11.60
C THR A 47 -0.20 4.46 -10.39
N LEU A 48 -0.57 3.98 -9.20
CA LEU A 48 -0.54 4.75 -7.96
C LEU A 48 0.91 5.07 -7.53
N PHE A 49 1.83 4.11 -7.62
CA PHE A 49 3.24 4.35 -7.28
C PHE A 49 3.90 5.28 -8.31
N GLU A 50 3.55 5.14 -9.59
CA GLU A 50 3.99 6.04 -10.67
C GLU A 50 3.45 7.46 -10.53
N SER A 51 2.33 7.66 -9.81
CA SER A 51 1.75 9.01 -9.60
C SER A 51 2.50 9.86 -8.57
N GLY A 52 3.60 9.36 -8.00
CA GLY A 52 4.45 10.09 -7.05
C GLY A 52 4.09 9.89 -5.58
N VAL A 53 3.32 8.85 -5.25
CA VAL A 53 3.15 8.42 -3.86
C VAL A 53 4.50 7.98 -3.30
N TYR A 54 4.85 8.44 -2.09
CA TYR A 54 6.04 8.00 -1.39
C TYR A 54 5.88 6.57 -0.90
N GLY A 55 6.31 5.60 -1.71
CA GLY A 55 6.27 4.18 -1.42
C GLY A 55 7.20 3.40 -2.34
N TRP A 56 7.54 2.19 -1.94
CA TRP A 56 8.42 1.31 -2.71
C TRP A 56 7.86 -0.11 -2.76
N LEU A 57 7.89 -0.70 -3.95
CA LEU A 57 7.73 -2.13 -4.14
C LEU A 57 9.06 -2.84 -3.84
N PHE A 58 8.99 -4.04 -3.27
CA PHE A 58 10.17 -4.86 -3.06
C PHE A 58 10.74 -5.30 -4.42
N PRO A 59 12.07 -5.22 -4.64
CA PRO A 59 12.66 -5.45 -5.96
C PRO A 59 12.24 -6.77 -6.60
N ASN A 60 11.89 -6.71 -7.89
CA ASN A 60 11.48 -7.87 -8.70
C ASN A 60 10.22 -8.58 -8.18
N THR A 61 9.39 -7.90 -7.41
CA THR A 61 8.09 -8.40 -6.92
C THR A 61 7.01 -7.34 -7.08
N ASP A 62 5.78 -7.74 -6.79
CA ASP A 62 4.64 -6.82 -6.63
C ASP A 62 4.29 -6.60 -5.14
N PHE A 63 5.21 -6.90 -4.21
CA PHE A 63 5.00 -6.67 -2.78
C PHE A 63 5.30 -5.23 -2.43
N ILE A 64 4.36 -4.57 -1.77
CA ILE A 64 4.58 -3.25 -1.20
C ILE A 64 5.53 -3.41 0.01
N ALA A 65 6.76 -2.92 -0.11
CA ALA A 65 7.72 -2.92 0.98
C ALA A 65 7.47 -1.76 1.95
N SER A 66 7.07 -0.60 1.39
CA SER A 66 6.76 0.58 2.16
C SER A 66 5.78 1.50 1.45
N PHE A 67 5.01 2.22 2.26
CA PHE A 67 3.98 3.16 1.84
C PHE A 67 3.85 4.20 2.95
N ALA A 68 4.34 5.42 2.69
CA ALA A 68 4.54 6.42 3.73
C ALA A 68 3.25 6.68 4.56
N PRO A 69 3.36 6.79 5.90
CA PRO A 69 4.59 6.83 6.69
C PRO A 69 5.15 5.44 7.06
N PHE A 70 4.54 4.35 6.60
CA PHE A 70 4.83 3.00 7.05
C PHE A 70 5.87 2.28 6.16
N ASN A 71 6.70 1.47 6.80
CA ASN A 71 7.62 0.55 6.18
C ASN A 71 7.51 -0.80 6.91
N ASN A 72 7.31 -1.88 6.16
CA ASN A 72 7.25 -3.25 6.71
C ASN A 72 8.64 -3.86 6.94
N GLN A 73 9.69 -3.25 6.39
CA GLN A 73 11.07 -3.63 6.65
C GLN A 73 11.61 -2.88 7.88
N PRO A 74 12.41 -3.54 8.74
CA PRO A 74 13.01 -2.88 9.88
C PRO A 74 13.92 -1.70 9.49
N THR A 75 13.67 -0.55 10.11
CA THR A 75 14.58 0.62 10.11
C THR A 75 14.86 1.06 11.55
N GLN A 76 15.63 2.13 11.72
CA GLN A 76 15.90 2.72 13.04
C GLN A 76 14.67 3.45 13.62
N PHE A 77 13.69 3.79 12.77
CA PHE A 77 12.53 4.60 13.14
C PHE A 77 11.31 3.71 13.35
N ARG A 78 11.03 3.34 14.61
CA ARG A 78 9.84 2.55 14.94
C ARG A 78 8.60 3.44 14.99
N VAL A 79 7.53 3.01 14.34
CA VAL A 79 6.23 3.69 14.32
C VAL A 79 5.23 2.89 15.14
N THR A 80 4.45 3.60 15.96
CA THR A 80 3.32 3.04 16.69
C THR A 80 2.03 3.72 16.25
N VAL A 81 0.96 2.95 16.15
CA VAL A 81 -0.41 3.45 15.94
C VAL A 81 -1.23 2.92 17.11
N GLU A 82 -1.89 3.83 17.83
CA GLU A 82 -2.68 3.50 19.03
C GLU A 82 -1.94 2.65 20.09
N GLY A 83 -0.62 2.83 20.18
CA GLY A 83 0.24 2.09 21.13
C GLY A 83 0.76 0.75 20.61
N GLU A 84 0.31 0.28 19.44
CA GLU A 84 0.82 -0.95 18.82
C GLU A 84 1.99 -0.65 17.88
N GLN A 85 3.12 -1.35 18.07
CA GLN A 85 4.31 -1.23 17.22
C GLN A 85 4.33 -2.35 16.19
N LYS A 86 3.88 -2.07 14.97
CA LYS A 86 3.93 -3.02 13.84
C LYS A 86 4.79 -2.53 12.66
N TRP A 87 5.11 -1.25 12.61
CA TRP A 87 5.74 -0.61 11.44
C TRP A 87 7.01 0.16 11.78
N PHE A 88 7.72 0.51 10.73
CA PHE A 88 8.84 1.44 10.74
C PHE A 88 8.54 2.65 9.85
N ALA A 89 9.33 3.72 9.95
CA ALA A 89 9.38 4.80 8.95
C ALA A 89 10.63 4.65 8.06
N GLN A 90 10.75 5.50 7.03
CA GLN A 90 11.87 5.47 6.07
C GLN A 90 13.19 5.92 6.68
#